data_AF-A0A377F8J7-F1
#
_entry.id   AF-A0A377F8J7-F1
#
_cell.length_a   1.000
_cell.length_b   1.000
_cell.length_c   1.000
_cell.angle_alpha   90.00
_cell.angle_beta   90.00
_cell.angle_gamma   90.00
#
_symmetry.space_group_name_H-M   'P 1'
#
loop_
_entity.id
_entity.type
_entity.pdbx_description
1 polymer ?
#
loop_
_entity_poly.entity_id
_entity_poly.type
_entity_poly.pdbx_seq_one_letter_code
_entity_poly.pdbx_strand_id
1 'polypeptide(L)'
;MYDYIRNELPDLVMHHFPATAKKSISGHSMGGLGALVLALRNPDEYVSVSAFSPIVSPSQVPWGQQAFAAYLAENKDAWLDYDPVSLISQGQRVAEIMVDQG
;
A
#
# COMPACT_ATOMS: atom_id res chain seq x y z
N MET A 1 5.26 5.61 -8.60
CA MET A 1 5.45 5.61 -7.13
C MET A 1 5.52 4.20 -6.56
N TYR A 2 4.67 3.27 -6.98
CA TYR A 2 4.69 1.88 -6.50
C TYR A 2 6.07 1.21 -6.63
N ASP A 3 6.64 1.19 -7.84
CA ASP A 3 7.95 0.56 -8.10
C ASP A 3 9.10 1.25 -7.36
N TYR A 4 9.01 2.57 -7.21
CA TYR A 4 9.99 3.35 -6.45
C TYR A 4 10.05 2.92 -4.99
N ILE A 5 8.90 2.80 -4.33
CA ILE A 5 8.84 2.41 -2.91
C ILE A 5 9.08 0.91 -2.71
N ARG A 6 8.66 0.07 -3.66
CA ARG A 6 8.82 -1.38 -3.55
C ARG A 6 10.24 -1.85 -3.86
N ASN A 7 10.86 -1.30 -4.91
CA ASN A 7 12.09 -1.82 -5.51
C ASN A 7 13.23 -0.80 -5.42
N GLU A 8 13.11 0.34 -6.12
CA GLU A 8 14.24 1.25 -6.34
C GLU A 8 14.83 1.82 -5.04
N LEU A 9 13.97 2.33 -4.15
CA LEU A 9 14.42 2.90 -2.88
C LEU A 9 14.95 1.83 -1.91
N PRO A 10 14.27 0.69 -1.68
CA PRO A 10 14.84 -0.40 -0.88
C PRO A 10 16.19 -0.90 -1.39
N ASP A 11 16.36 -1.07 -2.71
CA ASP A 11 17.62 -1.51 -3.31
C ASP A 11 18.75 -0.50 -3.04
N LEU A 12 18.46 0.79 -3.21
CA LEU A 12 19.41 1.86 -2.89
C LEU A 12 19.78 1.87 -1.41
N VAL A 13 18.80 1.69 -0.51
CA VAL A 13 19.04 1.62 0.93
C VAL A 13 19.94 0.43 1.28
N MET A 14 19.66 -0.75 0.72
CA MET A 14 20.45 -1.96 0.94
C MET A 14 21.89 -1.83 0.40
N HIS A 15 22.10 -1.06 -0.68
CA HIS A 15 23.42 -0.83 -1.24
C HIS A 15 24.29 0.11 -0.39
N HIS A 16 23.68 1.13 0.22
CA HIS A 16 24.42 2.22 0.87
C HIS A 16 24.42 2.18 2.41
N PHE A 17 23.54 1.39 3.03
CA PHE A 17 23.39 1.33 4.49
C PHE A 17 23.45 -0.13 4.97
N PRO A 18 23.81 -0.38 6.25
CA PRO A 18 23.83 -1.73 6.83
C PRO A 18 22.41 -2.23 7.16
N ALA A 19 21.49 -2.12 6.22
CA ALA A 19 20.14 -2.64 6.31
C ALA A 19 20.12 -4.16 6.01
N THR A 20 19.01 -4.82 6.36
CA THR A 20 18.81 -6.25 6.06
C THR A 20 17.59 -6.43 5.17
N ALA A 21 17.44 -7.62 4.58
CA ALA A 21 16.26 -7.95 3.78
C ALA A 21 14.93 -7.92 4.57
N LYS A 22 14.97 -7.95 5.92
CA LYS A 22 13.76 -7.83 6.74
C LYS A 22 13.30 -6.36 6.79
N LYS A 23 12.12 -6.11 6.21
CA LYS A 23 11.50 -4.78 6.17
C LYS A 23 10.04 -4.85 6.62
N SER A 24 9.57 -3.76 7.22
CA SER A 24 8.16 -3.50 7.57
C SER A 24 7.75 -2.18 6.94
N ILE A 25 6.45 -1.95 6.79
CA ILE A 25 5.94 -0.71 6.20
C ILE A 25 4.82 -0.12 7.03
N SER A 26 4.82 1.21 7.17
CA SER A 26 3.75 1.94 7.81
C SER A 26 3.49 3.28 7.12
N GLY A 27 2.35 3.89 7.42
CA GLY A 27 2.04 5.22 6.89
C GLY A 27 0.79 5.86 7.47
N HIS A 28 0.61 7.14 7.15
CA HIS A 28 -0.54 7.94 7.57
C HIS A 28 -1.40 8.35 6.38
N SER A 29 -2.74 8.25 6.48
CA SER A 29 -3.67 8.70 5.44
C SER A 29 -3.37 8.07 4.06
N MET A 30 -3.00 8.87 3.05
CA MET A 30 -2.52 8.35 1.75
C MET A 30 -1.30 7.43 1.90
N GLY A 31 -0.39 7.73 2.83
CA GLY A 31 0.73 6.84 3.14
C GLY A 31 0.26 5.52 3.75
N GLY A 32 -0.81 5.54 4.55
CA GLY A 32 -1.45 4.34 5.10
C GLY A 32 -2.10 3.48 4.02
N LEU A 33 -2.78 4.11 3.05
CA LEU A 33 -3.22 3.46 1.81
C LEU A 33 -2.05 2.75 1.11
N GLY A 34 -0.96 3.48 0.87
CA GLY A 34 0.22 2.94 0.19
C GLY A 34 0.84 1.75 0.94
N ALA A 35 0.98 1.86 2.26
CA ALA A 35 1.51 0.79 3.11
C ALA A 35 0.65 -0.48 3.02
N LEU A 36 -0.68 -0.34 3.12
CA LEU A 36 -1.62 -1.46 3.03
C LEU A 36 -1.60 -2.11 1.64
N VAL A 37 -1.63 -1.31 0.56
CA VAL A 37 -1.58 -1.82 -0.83
C VAL A 37 -0.27 -2.56 -1.09
N LEU A 38 0.87 -2.01 -0.66
CA LEU A 38 2.17 -2.64 -0.85
C LEU A 38 2.28 -3.96 -0.08
N ALA A 39 1.85 -4.00 1.18
CA ALA A 39 1.88 -5.22 1.97
C ALA A 39 0.94 -6.30 1.41
N LEU A 40 -0.31 -5.96 1.08
CA LEU A 40 -1.30 -6.91 0.57
C LEU A 40 -0.92 -7.50 -0.79
N ARG A 41 -0.29 -6.72 -1.66
CA ARG A 41 0.15 -7.20 -2.98
C ARG A 41 1.51 -7.90 -2.97
N ASN A 42 2.24 -7.82 -1.86
CA ASN A 42 3.57 -8.43 -1.70
C ASN A 42 3.70 -9.03 -0.30
N PRO A 43 2.88 -10.04 0.04
CA PRO A 43 2.79 -10.54 1.42
C PRO A 43 4.10 -11.10 1.97
N ASP A 44 5.00 -11.57 1.11
CA ASP A 44 6.30 -12.12 1.51
C ASP A 44 7.40 -11.04 1.63
N GLU A 45 7.16 -9.82 1.15
CA GLU A 45 8.15 -8.73 1.17
C GLU A 45 8.21 -8.00 2.52
N TYR A 46 7.10 -7.97 3.27
CA TYR A 46 6.98 -7.18 4.49
C TYR A 46 6.62 -8.06 5.67
N VAL A 47 7.43 -8.02 6.73
CA VAL A 47 7.19 -8.84 7.93
C VAL A 47 6.05 -8.31 8.80
N SER A 48 5.69 -7.03 8.63
CA SER A 48 4.53 -6.42 9.27
C SER A 48 4.09 -5.15 8.54
N VAL A 49 2.80 -4.79 8.72
CA VAL A 49 2.21 -3.55 8.21
C VAL A 49 1.36 -2.86 9.27
N SER A 50 1.46 -1.53 9.36
CA SER A 50 0.56 -0.72 10.18
C SER A 50 0.16 0.59 9.50
N ALA A 51 -0.92 1.22 9.96
CA ALA A 51 -1.33 2.52 9.45
C ALA A 51 -2.05 3.39 10.47
N PHE A 52 -1.86 4.71 10.34
CA PHE A 52 -2.59 5.72 11.10
C PHE A 52 -3.58 6.44 10.18
N SER A 53 -4.86 6.43 10.54
CA SER A 53 -5.95 7.03 9.77
C SER A 53 -5.90 6.74 8.26
N PRO A 54 -5.73 5.47 7.83
CA PRO A 54 -5.53 5.13 6.42
C PRO A 54 -6.74 5.39 5.54
N ILE A 55 -6.49 5.67 4.27
CA ILE A 55 -7.53 5.65 3.24
C ILE A 55 -7.73 4.20 2.78
N VAL A 56 -8.70 3.51 3.37
CA VAL A 56 -8.86 2.04 3.18
C VAL A 56 -9.67 1.62 1.94
N SER A 57 -10.53 2.51 1.42
CA SER A 57 -11.38 2.26 0.25
C SER A 57 -11.35 3.44 -0.73
N PRO A 58 -10.18 3.82 -1.29
CA PRO A 58 -10.02 4.95 -2.19
C PRO A 58 -10.98 4.94 -3.40
N SER A 59 -11.33 3.76 -3.92
CA SER A 59 -12.23 3.62 -5.07
C SER A 59 -13.66 4.10 -4.77
N GLN A 60 -14.02 4.21 -3.49
CA GLN A 60 -15.36 4.56 -3.02
C GLN A 60 -15.49 5.99 -2.45
N VAL A 61 -14.41 6.79 -2.46
CA VAL A 61 -14.43 8.15 -1.90
C VAL A 61 -14.00 9.18 -2.94
N PRO A 62 -14.53 10.42 -2.91
CA PRO A 62 -14.28 11.42 -3.96
C PRO A 62 -12.80 11.70 -4.22
N TRP A 63 -12.00 11.81 -3.15
CA TRP A 63 -10.56 12.05 -3.27
C TRP A 63 -9.85 10.92 -4.03
N GLY A 64 -10.15 9.66 -3.70
CA GLY A 64 -9.52 8.50 -4.34
C GLY A 64 -10.02 8.30 -5.77
N GLN A 65 -11.30 8.53 -6.05
CA GLN A 65 -11.85 8.50 -7.41
C GLN A 65 -11.22 9.55 -8.32
N GLN A 66 -11.03 10.78 -7.82
CA GLN A 66 -10.35 11.83 -8.56
C GLN A 66 -8.88 11.48 -8.83
N ALA A 67 -8.15 11.00 -7.82
CA ALA A 67 -6.76 10.61 -7.97
C ALA A 67 -6.60 9.41 -8.93
N PHE A 68 -7.43 8.38 -8.81
CA PHE A 68 -7.38 7.21 -9.68
C PHE A 68 -7.78 7.52 -11.11
N ALA A 69 -8.78 8.36 -11.35
CA ALA A 69 -9.10 8.82 -12.70
C ALA A 69 -7.90 9.53 -13.35
N ALA A 70 -7.15 10.33 -12.59
CA ALA A 70 -5.98 11.04 -13.09
C ALA A 70 -4.79 10.12 -13.40
N TYR A 71 -4.54 9.08 -12.59
CA TYR A 71 -3.34 8.24 -12.71
C TYR A 71 -3.56 6.88 -13.39
N LEU A 72 -4.76 6.34 -13.31
CA LEU A 72 -5.15 5.00 -13.79
C LEU A 72 -6.24 5.05 -14.87
N ALA A 73 -6.63 6.26 -15.30
CA ALA A 73 -7.76 6.51 -16.19
C ALA A 73 -9.11 6.04 -15.62
N GLU A 74 -10.17 6.06 -16.43
CA GLU A 74 -11.54 5.74 -16.01
C GLU A 74 -11.84 4.24 -15.88
N ASN A 75 -10.84 3.37 -16.08
CA ASN A 75 -11.01 1.94 -15.89
C ASN A 75 -11.07 1.59 -14.39
N LYS A 76 -12.30 1.52 -13.85
CA LYS A 76 -12.55 1.23 -12.44
C LYS A 76 -12.05 -0.13 -11.98
N ASP A 77 -11.94 -1.11 -12.88
CA ASP A 77 -11.40 -2.42 -12.51
C ASP A 77 -9.92 -2.30 -12.13
N ALA A 78 -9.16 -1.44 -12.82
CA ALA A 78 -7.75 -1.18 -12.50
C ALA A 78 -7.55 -0.48 -11.14
N TRP A 79 -8.58 0.20 -10.62
CA TRP A 79 -8.51 0.86 -9.32
C TRP A 79 -8.52 -0.15 -8.17
N LEU A 80 -9.14 -1.32 -8.39
CA LEU A 80 -9.29 -2.36 -7.37
C LEU A 80 -7.92 -2.94 -6.95
N ASP A 81 -6.94 -2.92 -7.85
CA ASP A 81 -5.55 -3.32 -7.57
C ASP A 81 -4.79 -2.33 -6.66
N TYR A 82 -5.41 -1.20 -6.32
CA TYR A 82 -4.86 -0.17 -5.44
C TYR A 82 -5.81 0.21 -4.30
N ASP A 83 -6.81 -0.62 -4.03
CA ASP A 83 -7.80 -0.43 -2.97
C ASP A 83 -7.65 -1.53 -1.90
N PRO A 84 -7.21 -1.20 -0.66
CA PRO A 84 -6.99 -2.20 0.38
C PRO A 84 -8.19 -3.11 0.68
N VAL A 85 -9.40 -2.55 0.78
CA VAL A 85 -10.61 -3.34 1.04
C VAL A 85 -10.95 -4.25 -0.14
N SER A 86 -10.76 -3.78 -1.37
CA SER A 86 -10.95 -4.61 -2.56
C SER A 86 -9.94 -5.76 -2.62
N LEU A 87 -8.66 -5.49 -2.39
CA LEU A 87 -7.60 -6.51 -2.36
C LEU A 87 -7.90 -7.61 -1.32
N ILE A 88 -8.33 -7.23 -0.11
CA ILE A 88 -8.77 -8.20 0.91
C ILE A 88 -9.99 -8.98 0.42
N SER A 89 -10.96 -8.33 -0.21
CA SER A 89 -12.15 -9.01 -0.75
C SER A 89 -11.80 -10.01 -1.86
N GLN A 90 -10.75 -9.75 -2.64
CA GLN A 90 -10.21 -10.65 -3.68
C GLN A 90 -9.34 -11.80 -3.12
N GLY A 91 -9.13 -11.85 -1.81
CA GLY A 91 -8.40 -12.94 -1.15
C GLY A 91 -6.95 -12.62 -0.79
N GLN A 92 -6.45 -11.41 -1.03
CA GLN A 92 -5.11 -11.01 -0.58
C GLN A 92 -5.06 -10.94 0.95
N ARG A 93 -3.99 -11.46 1.54
CA ARG A 93 -3.83 -11.55 3.00
C ARG A 93 -2.39 -11.26 3.40
N VAL A 94 -2.24 -10.71 4.60
CA VAL A 94 -0.98 -10.63 5.34
C VAL A 94 -1.24 -11.19 6.75
N ALA A 95 -0.18 -11.52 7.48
CA ALA A 95 -0.32 -12.16 8.79
C ALA A 95 -1.14 -11.33 9.79
N GLU A 96 -0.87 -10.03 9.88
CA GLU A 96 -1.56 -9.10 10.78
C GLU A 96 -1.51 -7.68 10.20
N ILE A 97 -2.56 -6.89 10.46
CA ILE A 97 -2.63 -5.46 10.10
C ILE A 97 -3.00 -4.69 11.37
N MET A 98 -2.16 -3.73 11.77
CA MET A 98 -2.47 -2.80 12.87
C MET A 98 -2.95 -1.46 12.30
N VAL A 99 -4.15 -1.00 12.70
CA VAL A 99 -4.67 0.31 12.33
C VAL A 99 -5.04 1.09 13.57
N ASP A 100 -4.59 2.34 13.62
CA ASP A 100 -5.00 3.32 14.64
C ASP A 100 -5.77 4.46 13.96
N GLN A 101 -6.89 4.86 14.57
CA GLN A 101 -7.83 5.83 14.02
C GLN A 101 -8.38 6.70 15.15
N GLY A 102 -8.19 8.02 15.04
CA GLY A 102 -8.75 9.02 15.95
C GLY A 102 -10.18 9.42 15.62
#